data_AF-A0A925JK16-F1
#
_entry.id   AF-A0A925JK16-F1
#
_cell.length_a   1.000
_cell.length_b   1.000
_cell.length_c   1.000
_cell.angle_alpha   90.00
_cell.angle_beta   90.00
_cell.angle_gamma   90.00
#
_symmetry.space_group_name_H-M   'P 1'
#
loop_
_entity.id
_entity.type
_entity.pdbx_description
1 polymer ?
#
loop_
_entity_poly.entity_id
_entity_poly.type
_entity_poly.pdbx_seq_one_letter_code
_entity_poly.pdbx_strand_id
1 'polypeptide(L)' 'LAAVQGKPADIGGYYLPDVAKLDAIMRPSATLNKALASVKA' A
#
# COMPACT_ATOMS: atom_id res chain seq x y z
N LEU A 1 -3.22 -5.46 8.81
CA LEU A 1 -3.03 -3.99 8.78
C LEU A 1 -2.16 -3.52 9.93
N ALA A 2 -2.50 -3.82 11.19
CA ALA A 2 -1.69 -3.44 12.36
C ALA A 2 -0.21 -3.86 12.30
N ALA A 3 0.12 -4.99 11.64
CA ALA A 3 1.49 -5.51 11.53
C ALA A 3 2.52 -4.56 10.87
N VAL A 4 2.09 -3.58 10.06
CA VAL A 4 3.01 -2.60 9.45
C VAL A 4 3.17 -1.33 10.28
N GLN A 5 2.41 -1.17 11.36
CA GLN A 5 2.42 0.05 12.19
C GLN A 5 3.68 0.12 13.07
N GLY A 6 4.04 1.34 13.47
CA GLY A 6 5.18 1.61 14.35
C GLY A 6 6.55 1.59 13.66
N LYS A 7 6.60 1.33 12.35
CA LYS A 7 7.82 1.34 11.55
C LYS A 7 7.84 2.55 10.61
N PRO A 8 9.00 3.19 10.38
CA PRO A 8 9.15 4.18 9.33
C PRO A 8 8.77 3.61 7.95
N ALA A 9 8.14 4.42 7.11
CA ALA A 9 7.71 4.05 5.78
C ALA A 9 8.19 5.09 4.76
N ASP A 10 8.91 4.65 3.74
CA ASP A 10 9.45 5.51 2.68
C ASP A 10 8.52 5.53 1.46
N ILE A 11 7.83 6.66 1.26
CA ILE A 11 6.96 6.89 0.10
C ILE A 11 7.69 7.54 -1.09
N GLY A 12 9.00 7.83 -0.99
CA GLY A 12 9.81 8.33 -2.10
C GLY A 12 9.67 9.81 -2.44
N GLY A 13 9.03 10.62 -1.60
CA GLY A 13 8.87 12.06 -1.80
C GLY A 13 7.81 12.65 -0.86
N TYR A 14 7.74 13.97 -0.74
CA TYR A 14 6.75 14.63 0.13
C TYR A 14 5.54 15.15 -0.68
N TYR A 15 5.78 16.10 -1.60
CA TYR A 15 4.72 16.68 -2.43
C TYR A 15 4.35 15.82 -3.65
N LEU A 16 5.32 15.05 -4.16
CA LEU A 16 5.14 14.13 -5.28
C LEU A 16 5.84 12.80 -4.94
N PRO A 17 5.18 11.91 -4.18
CA PRO A 17 5.75 10.62 -3.81
C PRO A 17 5.89 9.70 -5.03
N ASP A 18 6.74 8.69 -4.91
CA ASP A 18 6.83 7.64 -5.91
C ASP A 18 5.56 6.77 -5.85
N VAL A 19 4.88 6.64 -6.99
CA VAL A 19 3.59 5.96 -7.05
C VAL A 19 3.70 4.48 -6.67
N ALA A 20 4.76 3.80 -7.07
CA ALA A 20 4.94 2.38 -6.78
C ALA A 20 5.21 2.14 -5.28
N LYS A 21 6.05 2.98 -4.66
CA LYS A 21 6.31 2.94 -3.22
C LYS A 21 5.05 3.26 -2.42
N LEU A 22 4.33 4.31 -2.80
CA LEU A 22 3.11 4.72 -2.14
C LEU A 22 2.06 3.60 -2.20
N ASP A 23 1.88 2.97 -3.36
CA ASP A 23 0.91 1.90 -3.54
C ASP A 23 1.22 0.70 -2.64
N ALA A 24 2.48 0.28 -2.60
CA ALA A 24 2.93 -0.83 -1.75
C ALA A 24 2.70 -0.55 -0.25
N ILE A 25 2.97 0.68 0.21
CA ILE A 25 2.80 1.07 1.62
C ILE A 25 1.31 1.20 1.98
N MET A 26 0.51 1.82 1.12
CA MET A 26 -0.90 2.12 1.40
C MET A 26 -1.81 0.91 1.23
N ARG A 27 -1.37 -0.12 0.50
CA ARG A 27 -2.11 -1.38 0.31
C ARG A 27 -1.34 -2.58 0.86
N PRO A 28 -1.02 -2.65 2.17
CA PRO A 28 -0.10 -3.65 2.71
C PRO A 28 -0.73 -5.05 2.86
N SER A 29 -2.04 -5.21 2.61
CA SER A 29 -2.74 -6.49 2.79
C SER A 29 -2.86 -7.24 1.47
N ALA A 30 -1.91 -8.15 1.20
CA ALA A 30 -1.94 -8.96 -0.03
C ALA A 30 -3.25 -9.77 -0.19
N THR A 31 -3.79 -10.31 0.90
CA THR A 31 -5.04 -11.07 0.88
C THR A 31 -6.23 -10.21 0.45
N LEU A 32 -6.36 -9.01 1.04
CA LEU A 32 -7.43 -8.09 0.70
C LEU A 32 -7.29 -7.59 -0.75
N ASN A 33 -6.08 -7.22 -1.17
CA ASN A 33 -5.83 -6.73 -2.51
C ASN A 33 -6.19 -7.78 -3.58
N LYS A 34 -5.84 -9.05 -3.34
CA LYS A 34 -6.23 -10.17 -4.22
C LYS A 34 -7.75 -10.33 -4.29
N ALA A 35 -8.44 -10.24 -3.16
CA ALA A 35 -9.90 -10.33 -3.13
C ALA A 35 -10.54 -9.18 -3.93
N LEU A 36 -10.08 -7.94 -3.74
CA LEU A 36 -10.57 -6.78 -4.49
C LEU A 36 -10.33 -6.93 -6.01
N ALA A 37 -9.15 -7.40 -6.42
CA ALA A 37 -8.83 -7.64 -7.82
C ALA A 37 -9.71 -8.71 -8.49
N SER A 38 -10.33 -9.59 -7.71
CA SER A 38 -11.23 -10.63 -8.23
C SER A 38 -12.67 -10.17 -8.49
N VAL A 39 -13.04 -8.96 -8.06
CA VAL A 39 -14.39 -8.42 -8.27
C VAL A 39 -14.51 -7.84 -9.68
N LYS A 40 -15.52 -8.29 -10.44
CA LYS A 40 -15.89 -7.70 -11.75
C LYS A 40 -16.91 -6.58 -11.52
N ALA A 41 -16.81 -5.52 -12.33
CA ALA A 41 -17.77 -4.42 -12.36
C ALA A 41 -19.12 -4.86 -12.97
#